data_AF-A0A7G9NWX0-F1
#
_entry.id   AF-A0A7G9NWX0-F1
#
_cell.length_a   1.000
_cell.length_b   1.000
_cell.length_c   1.000
_cell.angle_alpha   90.00
_cell.angle_beta   90.00
_cell.angle_gamma   90.00
#
_symmetry.space_group_name_H-M   'P 1'
#
loop_
_entity.id
_entity.type
_entity.pdbx_description
1 polymer ?
#
loop_
_entity_poly.entity_id
_entity_poly.type
_entity_poly.pdbx_seq_one_letter_code
_entity_poly.pdbx_strand_id
1 'polypeptide(L)'
;MTRMNRREFLRDLGLTAAAAPFVMGLPSVSGAKLDPAPKRLIIMFSPNGTIPEAFWPDQAGPLETMKPILSPLEALRSRTMVLKGVCNQVRGDGDNHMRGMSCLLTGHELFPGNIQGGSHTPAGWAKGISIDQEIRNFLQSKKDTRTRFGSLEFGVAVPNRADPWTRMSYAGPNKPVAPIDDPRQMLDKLYGSARDTADVLSIVDGVKDDLRRVSDKLSPEDRRMLAEHMELVAAMETNLKNVDSDDQLNHPVPEIDPTIELVNDNTPTISRMQIDLLVNSFANNMSRVATLQFMRSVGQARMNWLGVKSGHHSLSHEPDKNTEAHENLIKINTWFCGELAYLAKRLADTPEPGGVGGSMLDNTLIVWTNELGKGNSHTLNNIPMVLVGGDNLGIKSGRCLELDKVPHNRLLMTFARAMGHNLDTFGLPQLCEGGPINLT
;
A
#
# COMPACT_ATOMS: atom_id res chain seq x y z
N MET A 1 -43.25 -0.49 3.55
CA MET A 1 -42.27 -1.37 2.90
C MET A 1 -41.28 -1.84 3.94
N THR A 2 -41.26 -3.14 4.23
CA THR A 2 -40.30 -3.77 5.14
C THR A 2 -38.89 -3.63 4.57
N ARG A 3 -37.94 -3.11 5.36
CA ARG A 3 -36.51 -3.05 4.98
C ARG A 3 -35.98 -4.49 4.87
N MET A 4 -35.87 -5.02 3.66
CA MET A 4 -35.08 -6.24 3.40
C MET A 4 -33.63 -5.99 3.79
N ASN A 5 -33.01 -6.93 4.51
CA ASN A 5 -31.58 -6.86 4.75
C ASN A 5 -30.80 -7.41 3.52
N ARG A 6 -29.52 -7.02 3.38
CA ARG A 6 -28.67 -7.38 2.23
C ARG A 6 -28.62 -8.88 1.94
N ARG A 7 -28.65 -9.70 3.00
CA ARG A 7 -28.60 -11.17 2.89
C ARG A 7 -29.91 -11.72 2.34
N GLU A 8 -31.05 -11.15 2.70
CA GLU A 8 -32.36 -11.50 2.15
C GLU A 8 -32.45 -11.12 0.67
N PHE A 9 -32.03 -9.90 0.29
CA PHE A 9 -32.04 -9.48 -1.12
C PHE A 9 -31.21 -10.39 -2.03
N LEU A 10 -29.98 -10.73 -1.62
CA LEU A 10 -29.09 -11.62 -2.40
C LEU A 10 -29.61 -13.06 -2.44
N ARG A 11 -30.18 -13.56 -1.35
CA ARG A 11 -30.80 -14.90 -1.29
C ARG A 11 -32.02 -14.96 -2.20
N ASP A 12 -32.86 -13.94 -2.19
CA ASP A 12 -34.11 -13.90 -2.95
C ASP A 12 -33.85 -13.72 -4.47
N LEU A 13 -32.68 -13.20 -4.85
CA LEU A 13 -32.17 -13.19 -6.23
C LEU A 13 -31.59 -14.54 -6.71
N GLY A 14 -31.40 -15.51 -5.80
CA GLY A 14 -30.88 -16.83 -6.11
C GLY A 14 -29.43 -16.82 -6.63
N LEU A 15 -28.60 -15.91 -6.11
CA LEU A 15 -27.18 -15.80 -6.46
C LEU A 15 -26.35 -16.84 -5.72
N THR A 16 -25.33 -17.38 -6.39
CA THR A 16 -24.33 -18.22 -5.75
C THR A 16 -23.44 -17.39 -4.82
N ALA A 17 -22.82 -18.06 -3.84
CA ALA A 17 -21.84 -17.41 -2.96
C ALA A 17 -20.63 -16.85 -3.74
N ALA A 18 -20.34 -17.39 -4.93
CA ALA A 18 -19.26 -16.94 -5.79
C ALA A 18 -19.50 -15.54 -6.38
N ALA A 19 -20.76 -15.11 -6.56
CA ALA A 19 -21.08 -13.77 -7.03
C ALA A 19 -20.95 -12.69 -5.92
N ALA A 20 -20.90 -13.10 -4.65
CA ALA A 20 -20.88 -12.19 -3.51
C ALA A 20 -19.76 -11.14 -3.55
N PRO A 21 -18.49 -11.46 -3.90
CA PRO A 21 -17.42 -10.47 -3.97
C PRO A 21 -17.72 -9.30 -4.93
N PHE A 22 -18.45 -9.57 -6.02
CA PHE A 22 -18.76 -8.58 -7.05
C PHE A 22 -19.93 -7.66 -6.70
N VAL A 23 -20.85 -8.11 -5.84
CA VAL A 23 -22.12 -7.41 -5.60
C VAL A 23 -22.25 -6.83 -4.21
N MET A 24 -21.52 -7.37 -3.22
CA MET A 24 -21.62 -6.93 -1.82
C MET A 24 -21.12 -5.49 -1.59
N GLY A 25 -20.24 -5.00 -2.46
CA GLY A 25 -19.71 -3.66 -2.41
C GLY A 25 -20.59 -2.58 -3.05
N LEU A 26 -21.60 -2.99 -3.83
CA LEU A 26 -22.41 -2.07 -4.63
C LEU A 26 -23.41 -1.30 -3.76
N PRO A 27 -23.42 0.04 -3.80
CA PRO A 27 -24.31 0.90 -3.01
C PRO A 27 -25.78 0.50 -3.06
N SER A 28 -26.32 0.21 -4.24
CA SER A 28 -27.73 -0.16 -4.48
C SER A 28 -28.11 -1.53 -3.91
N VAL A 29 -27.19 -2.50 -3.91
CA VAL A 29 -27.36 -3.81 -3.23
C VAL A 29 -27.33 -3.62 -1.72
N SER A 30 -26.50 -2.68 -1.28
CA SER A 30 -26.25 -2.42 0.12
C SER A 30 -27.37 -1.61 0.79
N GLY A 31 -28.18 -0.90 -0.01
CA GLY A 31 -29.22 0.05 0.43
C GLY A 31 -28.69 1.26 1.20
N ALA A 32 -27.37 1.41 1.31
CA ALA A 32 -26.72 2.48 2.05
C ALA A 32 -26.28 3.58 1.08
N LYS A 33 -26.71 4.82 1.34
CA LYS A 33 -25.99 5.98 0.82
C LYS A 33 -24.61 5.98 1.48
N LEU A 34 -23.56 5.98 0.69
CA LEU A 34 -22.19 6.14 1.17
C LEU A 34 -21.91 7.63 1.44
N ASP A 35 -22.67 8.20 2.38
CA ASP A 35 -22.56 9.61 2.77
C ASP A 35 -22.31 9.72 4.29
N PRO A 36 -21.14 10.21 4.74
CA PRO A 36 -20.02 10.65 3.90
C PRO A 36 -19.31 9.48 3.20
N ALA A 37 -18.60 9.81 2.11
CA ALA A 37 -17.84 8.85 1.32
C ALA A 37 -16.84 8.03 2.17
N PRO A 38 -16.53 6.77 1.79
CA PRO A 38 -15.60 5.95 2.53
C PRO A 38 -14.19 6.55 2.53
N LYS A 39 -13.65 6.80 3.73
CA LYS A 39 -12.25 7.16 3.91
C LYS A 39 -11.36 5.94 3.73
N ARG A 40 -10.27 6.09 2.97
CA ARG A 40 -9.31 5.01 2.68
C ARG A 40 -7.88 5.46 2.94
N LEU A 41 -7.03 4.52 3.37
CA LEU A 41 -5.60 4.72 3.59
C LEU A 41 -4.81 3.68 2.80
N ILE A 42 -3.78 4.14 2.08
CA ILE A 42 -2.80 3.27 1.43
C ILE A 42 -1.42 3.66 1.95
N ILE A 43 -0.64 2.68 2.40
CA ILE A 43 0.77 2.89 2.75
C ILE A 43 1.63 2.11 1.76
N MET A 44 2.36 2.83 0.92
CA MET A 44 3.33 2.29 -0.02
C MET A 44 4.75 2.41 0.56
N PHE A 45 5.51 1.31 0.49
CA PHE A 45 6.89 1.24 0.96
C PHE A 45 7.84 0.87 -0.17
N SER A 46 8.99 1.52 -0.22
CA SER A 46 10.15 1.13 -1.03
C SER A 46 11.43 1.22 -0.17
N PRO A 47 12.46 0.37 -0.40
CA PRO A 47 13.56 0.24 0.55
C PRO A 47 14.76 1.19 0.31
N ASN A 48 15.73 1.17 1.21
CA ASN A 48 17.12 1.63 1.08
C ASN A 48 17.38 3.16 1.00
N GLY A 49 16.46 3.97 1.50
CA GLY A 49 16.57 5.44 1.52
C GLY A 49 16.44 6.10 0.16
N THR A 50 16.79 7.39 0.09
CA THR A 50 16.72 8.18 -1.15
C THR A 50 17.99 9.01 -1.38
N ILE A 51 18.02 9.76 -2.49
CA ILE A 51 19.02 10.80 -2.79
C ILE A 51 18.41 12.16 -2.44
N PRO A 52 18.77 12.78 -1.29
CA PRO A 52 18.07 13.96 -0.79
C PRO A 52 17.97 15.12 -1.77
N GLU A 53 19.04 15.40 -2.50
CA GLU A 53 19.15 16.52 -3.45
C GLU A 53 18.24 16.33 -4.68
N ALA A 54 17.88 15.07 -4.98
CA ALA A 54 16.99 14.69 -6.08
C ALA A 54 15.55 14.39 -5.62
N PHE A 55 15.29 14.44 -4.30
CA PHE A 55 13.99 14.11 -3.71
C PHE A 55 13.24 15.35 -3.21
N TRP A 56 13.82 16.12 -2.29
CA TRP A 56 13.13 17.27 -1.68
C TRP A 56 13.35 18.56 -2.46
N PRO A 57 12.33 19.43 -2.56
CA PRO A 57 12.51 20.81 -2.99
C PRO A 57 13.53 21.55 -2.12
N ASP A 58 14.20 22.55 -2.70
CA ASP A 58 15.23 23.33 -2.00
C ASP A 58 14.61 24.24 -0.92
N GLN A 59 13.32 24.57 -1.05
CA GLN A 59 12.56 25.40 -0.11
C GLN A 59 11.19 24.78 0.18
N ALA A 60 10.70 24.98 1.40
CA ALA A 60 9.33 24.66 1.78
C ALA A 60 8.33 25.64 1.15
N GLY A 61 7.07 25.23 1.04
CA GLY A 61 6.02 26.05 0.44
C GLY A 61 5.39 25.38 -0.79
N PRO A 62 4.76 26.16 -1.69
CA PRO A 62 4.13 25.62 -2.89
C PRO A 62 5.09 24.77 -3.74
N LEU A 63 4.59 23.65 -4.29
CA LEU A 63 5.34 22.86 -5.26
C LEU A 63 5.21 23.52 -6.64
N GLU A 64 6.28 24.18 -7.10
CA GLU A 64 6.33 24.79 -8.45
C GLU A 64 6.74 23.80 -9.54
N THR A 65 7.65 22.88 -9.21
CA THR A 65 8.11 21.77 -10.06
C THR A 65 8.50 20.60 -9.17
N MET A 66 8.37 19.38 -9.67
CA MET A 66 8.85 18.19 -8.98
C MET A 66 10.36 18.00 -9.20
N LYS A 67 11.06 17.55 -8.15
CA LYS A 67 12.45 17.11 -8.25
C LYS A 67 12.57 15.82 -9.06
N PRO A 68 13.76 15.45 -9.57
CA PRO A 68 13.92 14.33 -10.51
C PRO A 68 13.26 13.01 -10.06
N ILE A 69 13.39 12.63 -8.78
CA ILE A 69 12.75 11.43 -8.23
C ILE A 69 11.22 11.55 -8.20
N LEU A 70 10.71 12.75 -7.92
CA LEU A 70 9.27 13.02 -7.83
C LEU A 70 8.62 13.41 -9.17
N SER A 71 9.40 13.52 -10.25
CA SER A 71 8.92 13.95 -11.56
C SER A 71 7.71 13.18 -12.13
N PRO A 72 7.52 11.87 -11.85
CA PRO A 72 6.30 11.17 -12.28
C PRO A 72 5.00 11.74 -11.70
N LEU A 73 5.06 12.47 -10.58
CA LEU A 73 3.90 13.10 -9.93
C LEU A 73 3.59 14.49 -10.46
N GLU A 74 4.26 15.00 -11.51
CA GLU A 74 4.06 16.37 -12.00
C GLU A 74 2.58 16.64 -12.37
N ALA A 75 1.91 15.69 -13.02
CA ALA A 75 0.47 15.80 -13.35
C ALA A 75 -0.45 15.77 -12.11
N LEU A 76 0.05 15.28 -10.97
CA LEU A 76 -0.66 15.18 -9.69
C LEU A 76 -0.09 16.15 -8.64
N ARG A 77 0.69 17.16 -9.07
CA ARG A 77 1.41 18.07 -8.17
C ARG A 77 0.50 18.80 -7.20
N SER A 78 -0.64 19.30 -7.69
CA SER A 78 -1.66 19.95 -6.86
C SER A 78 -2.33 19.01 -5.85
N ARG A 79 -2.20 17.69 -6.04
CA ARG A 79 -2.73 16.63 -5.18
C ARG A 79 -1.65 15.97 -4.33
N THR A 80 -0.43 16.52 -4.31
CA THR A 80 0.75 15.95 -3.64
C THR A 80 1.25 16.86 -2.53
N MET A 81 1.58 16.30 -1.37
CA MET A 81 2.33 16.96 -0.31
C MET A 81 3.64 16.19 -0.06
N VAL A 82 4.75 16.92 0.01
CA VAL A 82 6.06 16.35 0.37
C VAL A 82 6.41 16.78 1.79
N LEU A 83 6.78 15.84 2.65
CA LEU A 83 7.23 16.15 4.01
C LEU A 83 8.73 16.00 4.12
N LYS A 84 9.38 16.96 4.78
CA LYS A 84 10.78 16.89 5.21
C LYS A 84 10.85 17.09 6.71
N GLY A 85 11.81 16.45 7.38
CA GLY A 85 11.93 16.56 8.83
C GLY A 85 11.15 15.53 9.64
N VAL A 86 10.62 14.48 9.03
CA VAL A 86 10.03 13.34 9.75
C VAL A 86 11.14 12.36 10.13
N CYS A 87 11.21 11.94 11.39
CA CYS A 87 12.29 11.11 11.91
C CYS A 87 11.77 9.86 12.63
N ASN A 88 12.41 8.71 12.38
CA ASN A 88 12.28 7.55 13.24
C ASN A 88 13.21 7.69 14.45
N GLN A 89 12.60 8.13 15.56
CA GLN A 89 13.29 8.33 16.83
C GLN A 89 13.19 7.12 17.77
N VAL A 90 12.60 6.02 17.33
CA VAL A 90 12.60 4.76 18.11
C VAL A 90 14.04 4.24 18.20
N ARG A 91 14.43 3.84 19.41
CA ARG A 91 15.74 3.27 19.73
C ARG A 91 15.54 1.84 20.27
N GLY A 92 16.61 1.17 20.67
CA GLY A 92 16.59 -0.23 21.11
C GLY A 92 17.29 -1.15 20.13
N ASP A 93 16.92 -2.42 20.12
CA ASP A 93 17.65 -3.48 19.41
C ASP A 93 17.59 -3.40 17.88
N GLY A 94 18.49 -4.14 17.23
CA GLY A 94 18.58 -4.27 15.77
C GLY A 94 19.43 -3.19 15.11
N ASP A 95 19.65 -3.29 13.80
CA ASP A 95 20.26 -2.22 13.02
C ASP A 95 19.22 -1.18 12.56
N ASN A 96 19.68 -0.13 11.88
CA ASN A 96 18.80 0.93 11.41
C ASN A 96 17.85 0.47 10.30
N HIS A 97 18.19 -0.55 9.51
CA HIS A 97 17.25 -1.12 8.55
C HIS A 97 16.14 -1.89 9.26
N MET A 98 16.46 -2.70 10.28
CA MET A 98 15.48 -3.40 11.10
C MET A 98 14.53 -2.44 11.81
N ARG A 99 15.08 -1.42 12.50
CA ARG A 99 14.28 -0.40 13.18
C ARG A 99 13.52 0.46 12.17
N GLY A 100 14.16 0.80 11.06
CA GLY A 100 13.57 1.58 10.00
C GLY A 100 12.35 0.88 9.42
N MET A 101 12.37 -0.45 9.26
CA MET A 101 11.31 -1.23 8.63
C MET A 101 10.20 -1.59 9.64
N SER A 102 10.58 -2.22 10.76
CA SER A 102 9.62 -2.77 11.72
C SER A 102 9.05 -1.73 12.68
N CYS A 103 9.81 -0.68 12.99
CA CYS A 103 9.30 0.42 13.81
C CYS A 103 8.52 1.45 12.98
N LEU A 104 8.60 1.41 11.64
CA LEU A 104 8.04 2.43 10.74
C LEU A 104 6.57 2.71 10.99
N LEU A 105 5.78 1.64 11.03
CA LEU A 105 4.33 1.73 11.18
C LEU A 105 3.88 1.44 12.61
N THR A 106 4.74 0.89 13.46
CA THR A 106 4.42 0.57 14.86
C THR A 106 4.76 1.70 15.81
N GLY A 107 5.70 2.57 15.46
CA GLY A 107 6.22 3.61 16.34
C GLY A 107 6.78 3.05 17.66
N HIS A 108 7.16 1.77 17.68
CA HIS A 108 7.52 1.04 18.90
C HIS A 108 8.78 0.21 18.67
N GLU A 109 9.57 0.01 19.73
CA GLU A 109 10.81 -0.76 19.71
C GLU A 109 10.63 -2.21 19.26
N LEU A 110 11.73 -2.85 18.86
CA LEU A 110 11.84 -4.28 18.63
C LEU A 110 12.00 -5.04 19.94
N PHE A 111 11.47 -6.26 20.01
CA PHE A 111 11.85 -7.22 21.05
C PHE A 111 13.34 -7.61 20.90
N PRO A 112 14.03 -7.98 21.99
CA PRO A 112 15.26 -8.76 21.88
C PRO A 112 15.00 -10.02 21.06
N GLY A 113 16.00 -10.46 20.30
CA GLY A 113 15.88 -11.66 19.49
C GLY A 113 17.22 -12.22 19.07
N ASN A 114 17.21 -13.07 18.06
CA ASN A 114 18.39 -13.78 17.56
C ASN A 114 18.73 -13.41 16.11
N ILE A 115 18.01 -12.47 15.49
CA ILE A 115 18.31 -12.04 14.12
C ILE A 115 19.39 -10.96 14.20
N GLN A 116 20.61 -11.33 13.81
CA GLN A 116 21.77 -10.47 13.83
C GLN A 116 21.84 -9.61 12.56
N GLY A 117 21.80 -8.29 12.74
CA GLY A 117 22.00 -7.30 11.68
C GLY A 117 23.38 -6.62 11.75
N GLY A 118 23.48 -5.41 11.21
CA GLY A 118 24.69 -4.58 11.30
C GLY A 118 24.96 -3.93 12.67
N SER A 119 24.12 -4.19 13.66
CA SER A 119 24.18 -3.65 15.04
C SER A 119 24.96 -4.58 15.98
N HIS A 120 25.33 -4.08 17.17
CA HIS A 120 25.88 -4.92 18.25
C HIS A 120 24.80 -5.73 18.98
N THR A 121 23.52 -5.40 18.83
CA THR A 121 22.42 -6.20 19.39
C THR A 121 21.56 -6.85 18.30
N PRO A 122 21.29 -8.16 18.38
CA PRO A 122 20.30 -8.81 17.53
C PRO A 122 18.89 -8.37 17.91
N ALA A 123 17.94 -8.53 16.98
CA ALA A 123 16.55 -8.15 17.20
C ALA A 123 15.57 -9.28 16.93
N GLY A 124 14.40 -9.15 17.52
CA GLY A 124 13.18 -9.86 17.18
C GLY A 124 12.19 -8.92 16.51
N TRP A 125 10.91 -9.28 16.60
CA TRP A 125 9.80 -8.54 15.99
C TRP A 125 9.41 -7.28 16.76
N ALA A 126 8.63 -6.40 16.14
CA ALA A 126 8.14 -5.19 16.80
C ALA A 126 7.29 -5.50 18.05
N LYS A 127 7.43 -4.67 19.08
CA LYS A 127 6.66 -4.75 20.34
C LYS A 127 5.25 -4.18 20.23
N GLY A 128 4.88 -3.53 19.12
CA GLY A 128 3.59 -2.84 18.95
C GLY A 128 2.76 -3.36 17.79
N ILE A 129 1.48 -2.97 17.78
CA ILE A 129 0.62 -3.02 16.59
C ILE A 129 1.06 -1.93 15.60
N SER A 130 0.88 -2.15 14.30
CA SER A 130 1.13 -1.13 13.29
C SER A 130 -0.11 -0.27 13.03
N ILE A 131 0.10 0.98 12.58
CA ILE A 131 -0.98 1.98 12.46
C ILE A 131 -2.04 1.57 11.44
N ASP A 132 -1.66 0.86 10.39
CA ASP A 132 -2.58 0.28 9.40
C ASP A 132 -3.53 -0.74 10.07
N GLN A 133 -3.02 -1.58 10.96
CA GLN A 133 -3.80 -2.58 11.68
C GLN A 133 -4.63 -1.96 12.82
N GLU A 134 -4.14 -0.91 13.48
CA GLU A 134 -4.90 -0.13 14.45
C GLU A 134 -6.10 0.57 13.79
N ILE A 135 -5.87 1.27 12.68
CA ILE A 135 -6.93 1.93 11.91
C ILE A 135 -7.92 0.89 11.37
N ARG A 136 -7.43 -0.25 10.86
CA ARG A 136 -8.27 -1.38 10.46
C ARG A 136 -9.19 -1.83 11.59
N ASN A 137 -8.65 -2.07 12.79
CA ASN A 137 -9.44 -2.53 13.94
C ASN A 137 -10.51 -1.50 14.33
N PHE A 138 -10.15 -0.21 14.37
CA PHE A 138 -11.09 0.87 14.62
C PHE A 138 -12.23 0.89 13.59
N LEU A 139 -11.93 0.83 12.30
CA LEU A 139 -12.94 0.85 11.23
C LEU A 139 -13.79 -0.44 11.22
N GLN A 140 -13.21 -1.59 11.56
CA GLN A 140 -13.92 -2.87 11.64
C GLN A 140 -14.85 -2.96 12.86
N SER A 141 -14.57 -2.22 13.93
CA SER A 141 -15.42 -2.17 15.13
C SER A 141 -16.78 -1.49 14.88
N LYS A 142 -16.88 -0.65 13.82
CA LYS A 142 -18.07 0.12 13.48
C LYS A 142 -18.81 -0.53 12.31
N LYS A 143 -20.11 -0.73 12.46
CA LYS A 143 -20.97 -1.36 11.44
C LYS A 143 -20.88 -0.69 10.08
N ASP A 144 -20.82 0.64 10.05
CA ASP A 144 -20.92 1.42 8.81
C ASP A 144 -19.60 1.51 8.03
N THR A 145 -18.46 1.28 8.69
CA THR A 145 -17.15 1.23 8.04
C THR A 145 -16.59 -0.18 7.87
N ARG A 146 -17.34 -1.20 8.31
CA ARG A 146 -16.94 -2.60 8.23
C ARG A 146 -16.96 -3.09 6.78
N THR A 147 -15.86 -3.71 6.40
CA THR A 147 -15.65 -4.33 5.08
C THR A 147 -15.27 -5.80 5.22
N ARG A 148 -15.22 -6.55 4.12
CA ARG A 148 -14.92 -7.99 4.12
C ARG A 148 -13.55 -8.31 4.74
N PHE A 149 -12.51 -7.54 4.41
CA PHE A 149 -11.14 -7.82 4.86
C PHE A 149 -10.63 -6.84 5.92
N GLY A 150 -11.17 -5.61 5.95
CA GLY A 150 -10.65 -4.51 6.76
C GLY A 150 -9.40 -3.90 6.15
N SER A 151 -8.31 -4.69 6.10
CA SER A 151 -7.04 -4.37 5.47
C SER A 151 -6.67 -5.42 4.41
N LEU A 152 -5.83 -5.02 3.45
CA LEU A 152 -5.20 -5.92 2.48
C LEU A 152 -3.73 -5.55 2.32
N GLU A 153 -2.85 -6.53 2.53
CA GLU A 153 -1.41 -6.36 2.48
C GLU A 153 -0.86 -6.91 1.15
N PHE A 154 -0.54 -6.01 0.23
CA PHE A 154 0.03 -6.29 -1.09
C PHE A 154 1.56 -6.24 -1.05
N GLY A 155 2.21 -7.11 -1.81
CA GLY A 155 3.65 -7.15 -1.99
C GLY A 155 4.04 -7.11 -3.45
N VAL A 156 5.27 -6.67 -3.73
CA VAL A 156 5.92 -6.83 -5.03
C VAL A 156 7.33 -7.33 -4.77
N ALA A 157 7.60 -8.58 -5.15
CA ALA A 157 8.87 -9.28 -4.94
C ALA A 157 9.38 -9.20 -3.48
N VAL A 158 8.46 -9.44 -2.54
CA VAL A 158 8.77 -9.54 -1.11
C VAL A 158 9.11 -11.00 -0.80
N PRO A 159 10.33 -11.34 -0.37
CA PRO A 159 10.69 -12.74 -0.18
C PRO A 159 9.86 -13.41 0.91
N ASN A 160 9.64 -14.71 0.74
CA ASN A 160 9.04 -15.60 1.73
C ASN A 160 10.01 -15.94 2.89
N ARG A 161 10.76 -14.92 3.33
CA ARG A 161 11.56 -14.93 4.55
C ARG A 161 10.88 -14.03 5.55
N ALA A 162 10.76 -14.48 6.79
CA ALA A 162 10.11 -13.74 7.86
C ALA A 162 11.15 -13.29 8.90
N ASP A 163 11.58 -12.04 8.77
CA ASP A 163 12.40 -11.35 9.78
C ASP A 163 12.13 -9.82 9.83
N PRO A 164 12.74 -9.07 10.75
CA PRO A 164 12.50 -7.63 10.92
C PRO A 164 12.85 -6.73 9.71
N TRP A 165 13.54 -7.22 8.68
CA TRP A 165 13.79 -6.48 7.43
C TRP A 165 12.67 -6.63 6.41
N THR A 166 11.75 -7.57 6.63
CA THR A 166 10.80 -8.02 5.60
C THR A 166 9.35 -7.67 5.89
N ARG A 167 9.04 -7.09 7.07
CA ARG A 167 7.67 -6.86 7.54
C ARG A 167 7.52 -5.45 8.12
N MET A 168 6.63 -4.66 7.53
CA MET A 168 6.25 -3.33 8.07
C MET A 168 4.92 -3.35 8.84
N SER A 169 4.03 -4.30 8.54
CA SER A 169 2.73 -4.43 9.20
C SER A 169 2.74 -5.47 10.32
N TYR A 170 2.07 -5.14 11.42
CA TYR A 170 1.98 -5.95 12.63
C TYR A 170 0.56 -5.91 13.20
N ALA A 171 -0.09 -7.06 13.33
CA ALA A 171 -1.42 -7.18 13.94
C ALA A 171 -1.38 -7.02 15.47
N GLY A 172 -0.18 -6.86 16.04
CA GLY A 172 0.10 -6.69 17.46
C GLY A 172 1.55 -7.00 17.79
N PRO A 173 1.92 -6.95 19.08
CA PRO A 173 3.26 -7.30 19.55
C PRO A 173 3.67 -8.69 19.06
N ASN A 174 4.83 -8.80 18.42
CA ASN A 174 5.37 -10.07 17.91
C ASN A 174 4.44 -10.80 16.90
N LYS A 175 3.57 -10.07 16.20
CA LYS A 175 2.62 -10.61 15.22
C LYS A 175 2.78 -9.94 13.85
N PRO A 176 3.89 -10.20 13.12
CA PRO A 176 4.09 -9.65 11.79
C PRO A 176 3.00 -10.14 10.83
N VAL A 177 2.60 -9.28 9.90
CA VAL A 177 1.68 -9.61 8.81
C VAL A 177 2.49 -9.64 7.51
N ALA A 178 2.47 -10.78 6.83
CA ALA A 178 3.15 -10.94 5.54
C ALA A 178 2.27 -10.38 4.41
N PRO A 179 2.84 -9.57 3.49
CA PRO A 179 2.13 -9.19 2.28
C PRO A 179 1.99 -10.40 1.34
N ILE A 180 0.96 -10.38 0.50
CA ILE A 180 0.80 -11.32 -0.61
C ILE A 180 1.43 -10.68 -1.84
N ASP A 181 2.54 -11.25 -2.32
CA ASP A 181 3.32 -10.71 -3.42
C ASP A 181 2.95 -11.30 -4.79
N ASP A 182 2.30 -12.47 -4.80
CA ASP A 182 1.74 -13.12 -5.99
C ASP A 182 0.34 -12.57 -6.32
N PRO A 183 0.14 -11.96 -7.51
CA PRO A 183 -1.17 -11.47 -7.95
C PRO A 183 -2.23 -12.58 -8.03
N ARG A 184 -1.87 -13.83 -8.31
CA ARG A 184 -2.82 -14.97 -8.33
C ARG A 184 -3.40 -15.22 -6.95
N GLN A 185 -2.54 -15.35 -5.95
CA GLN A 185 -2.96 -15.55 -4.56
C GLN A 185 -3.79 -14.37 -4.05
N MET A 186 -3.48 -13.14 -4.48
CA MET A 186 -4.29 -11.99 -4.13
C MET A 186 -5.65 -12.01 -4.82
N LEU A 187 -5.71 -12.34 -6.12
CA LEU A 187 -6.96 -12.54 -6.85
C LEU A 187 -7.83 -13.61 -6.18
N ASP A 188 -7.23 -14.75 -5.81
CA ASP A 188 -7.90 -15.83 -5.07
C ASP A 188 -8.41 -15.38 -3.71
N LYS A 189 -7.63 -14.59 -2.96
CA LYS A 189 -8.09 -14.03 -1.69
C LYS A 189 -9.31 -13.13 -1.88
N LEU A 190 -9.34 -12.32 -2.94
CA LEU A 190 -10.43 -11.40 -3.23
C LEU A 190 -11.68 -12.12 -3.74
N TYR A 191 -11.55 -13.11 -4.63
CA TYR A 191 -12.67 -13.68 -5.38
C TYR A 191 -12.91 -15.17 -5.16
N GLY A 192 -11.91 -15.90 -4.67
CA GLY A 192 -12.01 -17.33 -4.38
C GLY A 192 -13.14 -17.61 -3.39
N SER A 193 -14.12 -18.39 -3.85
CA SER A 193 -15.08 -19.10 -2.99
C SER A 193 -14.67 -20.57 -2.93
N ALA A 194 -15.08 -21.28 -1.88
CA ALA A 194 -14.64 -22.64 -1.50
C ALA A 194 -14.88 -23.74 -2.55
N ARG A 195 -14.15 -23.71 -3.67
CA ARG A 195 -13.96 -24.81 -4.61
C ARG A 195 -12.48 -24.86 -4.99
N ASP A 196 -11.99 -26.08 -5.20
CA ASP A 196 -10.59 -26.40 -5.45
C ASP A 196 -9.94 -25.46 -6.47
N THR A 197 -8.72 -25.06 -6.12
CA THR A 197 -7.81 -24.10 -6.75
C THR A 197 -7.33 -24.46 -8.17
N ALA A 198 -8.06 -25.31 -8.89
CA ALA A 198 -7.67 -25.75 -10.22
C ALA A 198 -8.17 -24.83 -11.34
N ASP A 199 -9.26 -24.06 -11.12
CA ASP A 199 -9.91 -23.22 -12.14
C ASP A 199 -10.06 -21.75 -11.70
N VAL A 200 -8.97 -21.14 -11.20
CA VAL A 200 -8.92 -19.69 -10.94
C VAL A 200 -9.06 -18.87 -12.24
N LEU A 201 -8.87 -19.50 -13.40
CA LEU A 201 -8.77 -18.87 -14.71
C LEU A 201 -10.12 -18.65 -15.43
N SER A 202 -11.24 -18.65 -14.70
CA SER A 202 -12.60 -18.48 -15.24
C SER A 202 -13.60 -18.02 -14.16
N ILE A 203 -13.17 -17.17 -13.22
CA ILE A 203 -14.03 -16.63 -12.15
C ILE A 203 -15.21 -15.91 -12.78
N VAL A 204 -14.93 -15.03 -13.75
CA VAL A 204 -15.96 -14.19 -14.40
C VAL A 204 -17.00 -15.06 -15.11
N ASP A 205 -16.59 -16.11 -15.83
CA ASP A 205 -17.53 -17.00 -16.51
C ASP A 205 -18.38 -17.79 -15.51
N GLY A 206 -17.78 -18.25 -14.40
CA GLY A 206 -18.48 -18.99 -13.36
C GLY A 206 -19.60 -18.22 -12.65
N VAL A 207 -19.54 -16.88 -12.65
CA VAL A 207 -20.56 -16.01 -12.03
C VAL A 207 -21.35 -15.19 -13.05
N LYS A 208 -21.11 -15.34 -14.35
CA LYS A 208 -21.66 -14.46 -15.40
C LYS A 208 -23.18 -14.38 -15.37
N ASP A 209 -23.85 -15.52 -15.21
CA ASP A 209 -25.32 -15.57 -15.16
C ASP A 209 -25.88 -14.93 -13.89
N ASP A 210 -25.19 -15.07 -12.75
CA ASP A 210 -25.53 -14.40 -11.50
C ASP A 210 -25.41 -12.88 -11.66
N LEU A 211 -24.29 -12.41 -12.20
CA LEU A 211 -24.04 -10.99 -12.40
C LEU A 211 -25.01 -10.38 -13.42
N ARG A 212 -25.40 -11.12 -14.47
CA ARG A 212 -26.45 -10.69 -15.41
C ARG A 212 -27.79 -10.49 -14.70
N ARG A 213 -28.20 -11.44 -13.85
CA ARG A 213 -29.44 -11.35 -13.06
C ARG A 213 -29.45 -10.15 -12.11
N VAL A 214 -28.32 -9.84 -11.49
CA VAL A 214 -28.21 -8.67 -10.59
C VAL A 214 -28.18 -7.37 -11.36
N SER A 215 -27.44 -7.31 -12.47
CA SER A 215 -27.27 -6.12 -13.31
C SER A 215 -28.59 -5.47 -13.69
N ASP A 216 -29.62 -6.27 -13.99
CA ASP A 216 -30.97 -5.81 -14.31
C ASP A 216 -31.69 -5.09 -13.15
N LYS A 217 -31.23 -5.27 -11.92
CA LYS A 217 -31.78 -4.68 -10.69
C LYS A 217 -30.95 -3.52 -10.14
N LEU A 218 -29.76 -3.28 -10.68
CA LEU A 218 -28.86 -2.21 -10.23
C LEU A 218 -29.28 -0.85 -10.79
N SER A 219 -28.86 0.22 -10.10
CA SER A 219 -28.87 1.56 -10.67
C SER A 219 -27.94 1.61 -11.91
N PRO A 220 -28.14 2.57 -12.84
CA PRO A 220 -27.23 2.73 -13.98
C PRO A 220 -25.76 2.90 -13.56
N GLU A 221 -25.51 3.57 -12.43
CA GLU A 221 -24.18 3.78 -11.87
C GLU A 221 -23.56 2.48 -11.37
N ASP A 222 -24.28 1.72 -10.53
CA ASP A 222 -23.79 0.45 -9.99
C ASP A 222 -23.62 -0.61 -11.08
N ARG A 223 -24.46 -0.56 -12.12
CA ARG A 223 -24.31 -1.41 -13.30
C ARG A 223 -23.00 -1.13 -14.04
N ARG A 224 -22.66 0.16 -14.20
CA ARG A 224 -21.39 0.56 -14.81
C ARG A 224 -20.20 0.13 -13.96
N MET A 225 -20.27 0.36 -12.65
CA MET A 225 -19.22 -0.10 -11.72
C MET A 225 -19.03 -1.62 -11.77
N LEU A 226 -20.14 -2.38 -11.77
CA LEU A 226 -20.08 -3.84 -11.89
C LEU A 226 -19.42 -4.26 -13.21
N ALA A 227 -19.74 -3.59 -14.32
CA ALA A 227 -19.14 -3.88 -15.62
C ALA A 227 -17.64 -3.58 -15.64
N GLU A 228 -17.22 -2.40 -15.15
CA GLU A 228 -15.81 -2.01 -15.03
C GLU A 228 -15.04 -3.00 -14.12
N HIS A 229 -15.68 -3.43 -13.03
CA HIS A 229 -15.13 -4.43 -12.13
C HIS A 229 -14.93 -5.79 -12.82
N MET A 230 -15.93 -6.28 -13.55
CA MET A 230 -15.84 -7.54 -14.30
C MET A 230 -14.77 -7.49 -15.39
N GLU A 231 -14.68 -6.37 -16.11
CA GLU A 231 -13.67 -6.17 -17.16
C GLU A 231 -12.25 -6.21 -16.57
N LEU A 232 -12.03 -5.57 -15.41
CA LEU A 232 -10.75 -5.60 -14.73
C LEU A 232 -10.37 -7.02 -14.28
N VAL A 233 -11.31 -7.78 -13.72
CA VAL A 233 -11.04 -9.17 -13.33
C VAL A 233 -10.73 -10.04 -14.56
N ALA A 234 -11.49 -9.91 -15.64
CA ALA A 234 -11.24 -10.66 -16.88
C ALA A 234 -9.89 -10.29 -17.53
N ALA A 235 -9.52 -9.00 -17.50
CA ALA A 235 -8.22 -8.54 -17.98
C ALA A 235 -7.07 -9.12 -17.13
N MET A 236 -7.26 -9.21 -15.80
CA MET A 236 -6.28 -9.85 -14.92
C MET A 236 -6.15 -11.34 -15.17
N GLU A 237 -7.24 -12.08 -15.33
CA GLU A 237 -7.22 -13.48 -15.72
C GLU A 237 -6.47 -13.68 -17.03
N THR A 238 -6.69 -12.79 -18.01
CA THR A 238 -6.00 -12.83 -19.31
C THR A 238 -4.51 -12.53 -19.16
N ASN A 239 -4.14 -11.53 -18.36
CA ASN A 239 -2.74 -11.21 -18.10
C ASN A 239 -2.03 -12.36 -17.38
N LEU A 240 -2.68 -12.99 -16.41
CA LEU A 240 -2.17 -14.17 -15.72
C LEU A 240 -1.99 -15.36 -16.67
N LYS A 241 -2.95 -15.61 -17.58
CA LYS A 241 -2.83 -16.64 -18.64
C LYS A 241 -1.66 -16.37 -19.59
N ASN A 242 -1.50 -15.13 -20.02
CA ASN A 242 -0.43 -14.75 -20.94
C ASN A 242 0.94 -14.92 -20.26
N VAL A 243 1.04 -14.56 -18.97
CA VAL A 243 2.23 -14.81 -18.15
C VAL A 243 2.51 -16.31 -18.01
N ASP A 244 1.49 -17.17 -17.87
CA ASP A 244 1.66 -18.63 -17.80
C ASP A 244 2.02 -19.29 -19.14
N SER A 245 1.57 -18.73 -20.26
CA SER A 245 1.87 -19.26 -21.59
C SER A 245 3.31 -19.01 -22.06
N ASP A 246 4.02 -18.12 -21.37
CA ASP A 246 5.43 -17.85 -21.56
C ASP A 246 6.22 -18.68 -20.53
N ASP A 247 6.70 -19.87 -20.93
CA ASP A 247 7.35 -20.90 -20.10
C ASP A 247 8.67 -20.44 -19.42
N GLN A 248 8.97 -19.14 -19.48
CA GLN A 248 10.06 -18.47 -18.76
C GLN A 248 9.68 -18.01 -17.34
N LEU A 249 8.42 -18.19 -16.93
CA LEU A 249 7.87 -17.61 -15.70
C LEU A 249 7.15 -18.58 -14.76
N ASN A 250 7.50 -19.87 -14.84
CA ASN A 250 7.55 -20.63 -13.60
C ASN A 250 8.44 -19.83 -12.65
N HIS A 251 7.86 -19.23 -11.61
CA HIS A 251 8.61 -19.08 -10.38
C HIS A 251 8.86 -20.53 -9.94
N PRO A 252 10.06 -21.12 -10.13
CA PRO A 252 10.37 -22.23 -9.25
C PRO A 252 10.15 -21.66 -7.86
N VAL A 253 9.29 -22.30 -7.05
CA VAL A 253 9.34 -22.10 -5.60
C VAL A 253 10.83 -22.25 -5.29
N PRO A 254 11.56 -21.16 -5.00
CA PRO A 254 13.01 -21.28 -5.00
C PRO A 254 13.33 -22.31 -3.92
N GLU A 255 14.20 -23.27 -4.23
CA GLU A 255 14.86 -24.02 -3.18
C GLU A 255 15.58 -22.99 -2.30
N ILE A 256 14.92 -22.61 -1.21
CA ILE A 256 15.36 -21.99 0.04
C ILE A 256 16.78 -21.39 0.00
N ASP A 257 17.07 -20.53 -0.97
CA ASP A 257 18.18 -19.59 -0.89
C ASP A 257 17.60 -18.21 -0.60
N PRO A 258 17.56 -17.80 0.68
CA PRO A 258 17.08 -16.49 1.10
C PRO A 258 17.94 -15.32 0.58
N THR A 259 19.01 -15.59 -0.16
CA THR A 259 19.83 -14.58 -0.86
C THR A 259 19.38 -14.29 -2.28
N ILE A 260 18.53 -15.15 -2.88
CA ILE A 260 17.97 -14.92 -4.21
C ILE A 260 16.72 -14.03 -4.08
N GLU A 261 16.83 -12.82 -4.60
CA GLU A 261 15.72 -11.88 -4.69
C GLU A 261 14.67 -12.39 -5.67
N LEU A 262 13.38 -12.27 -5.33
CA LEU A 262 12.24 -12.59 -6.21
C LEU A 262 12.02 -11.56 -7.33
N VAL A 263 13.09 -10.91 -7.78
CA VAL A 263 13.03 -9.81 -8.75
C VAL A 263 13.46 -10.31 -10.11
N ASN A 264 12.59 -10.14 -11.10
CA ASN A 264 12.86 -10.43 -12.51
C ASN A 264 12.31 -9.30 -13.41
N ASP A 265 12.47 -9.43 -14.72
CA ASP A 265 12.04 -8.41 -15.69
C ASP A 265 10.52 -8.21 -15.74
N ASN A 266 9.72 -9.10 -15.13
CA ASN A 266 8.27 -8.95 -15.00
C ASN A 266 7.83 -8.21 -13.74
N THR A 267 8.77 -7.79 -12.88
CA THR A 267 8.45 -6.98 -11.68
C THR A 267 7.59 -5.74 -12.00
N PRO A 268 7.81 -4.97 -13.08
CA PRO A 268 6.92 -3.88 -13.45
C PRO A 268 5.48 -4.35 -13.76
N THR A 269 5.32 -5.48 -14.45
CA THR A 269 4.00 -6.07 -14.75
C THR A 269 3.30 -6.52 -13.48
N ILE A 270 4.01 -7.25 -12.60
CA ILE A 270 3.48 -7.71 -11.30
C ILE A 270 3.05 -6.52 -10.44
N SER A 271 3.86 -5.46 -10.40
CA SER A 271 3.53 -4.22 -9.70
C SER A 271 2.22 -3.60 -10.18
N ARG A 272 2.06 -3.46 -11.50
CA ARG A 272 0.83 -2.93 -12.12
C ARG A 272 -0.39 -3.79 -11.77
N MET A 273 -0.26 -5.11 -11.83
CA MET A 273 -1.33 -6.03 -11.46
C MET A 273 -1.73 -5.91 -9.99
N GLN A 274 -0.77 -5.83 -9.07
CA GLN A 274 -1.05 -5.63 -7.64
C GLN A 274 -1.73 -4.28 -7.37
N ILE A 275 -1.29 -3.21 -8.05
CA ILE A 275 -1.91 -1.89 -7.95
C ILE A 275 -3.36 -1.92 -8.46
N ASP A 276 -3.62 -2.53 -9.62
CA ASP A 276 -4.97 -2.62 -10.15
C ASP A 276 -5.88 -3.46 -9.23
N LEU A 277 -5.36 -4.55 -8.63
CA LEU A 277 -6.09 -5.37 -7.66
C LEU A 277 -6.44 -4.55 -6.41
N LEU A 278 -5.50 -3.73 -5.94
CA LEU A 278 -5.68 -2.83 -4.81
C LEU A 278 -6.80 -1.83 -5.09
N VAL A 279 -6.71 -1.08 -6.20
CA VAL A 279 -7.72 -0.07 -6.59
C VAL A 279 -9.09 -0.73 -6.74
N ASN A 280 -9.14 -1.88 -7.40
CA ASN A 280 -10.36 -2.64 -7.58
C ASN A 280 -10.97 -3.12 -6.25
N SER A 281 -10.15 -3.55 -5.29
CA SER A 281 -10.63 -3.93 -3.96
C SER A 281 -11.29 -2.76 -3.22
N PHE A 282 -10.78 -1.54 -3.41
CA PHE A 282 -11.32 -0.32 -2.81
C PHE A 282 -12.60 0.16 -3.51
N ALA A 283 -12.65 0.08 -4.85
CA ALA A 283 -13.83 0.40 -5.65
C ALA A 283 -15.01 -0.50 -5.27
N ASN A 284 -14.72 -1.78 -4.99
CA ASN A 284 -15.70 -2.78 -4.55
C ASN A 284 -15.84 -2.88 -3.03
N ASN A 285 -15.39 -1.86 -2.30
CA ASN A 285 -15.67 -1.74 -0.87
C ASN A 285 -15.16 -2.92 -0.01
N MET A 286 -14.14 -3.66 -0.48
CA MET A 286 -13.65 -4.89 0.15
C MET A 286 -12.74 -4.62 1.37
N SER A 287 -12.08 -3.47 1.37
CA SER A 287 -11.18 -2.99 2.43
C SER A 287 -11.25 -1.46 2.58
N ARG A 288 -10.65 -0.94 3.64
CA ARG A 288 -10.46 0.51 3.89
C ARG A 288 -9.00 0.90 3.99
N VAL A 289 -8.17 -0.07 4.34
CA VAL A 289 -6.74 0.09 4.52
C VAL A 289 -6.06 -0.87 3.55
N ALA A 290 -5.00 -0.42 2.90
CA ALA A 290 -4.11 -1.30 2.16
C ALA A 290 -2.67 -0.91 2.41
N THR A 291 -1.78 -1.90 2.32
CA THR A 291 -0.34 -1.66 2.27
C THR A 291 0.21 -2.22 0.98
N LEU A 292 1.19 -1.55 0.38
CA LEU A 292 1.89 -2.00 -0.82
C LEU A 292 3.39 -1.98 -0.54
N GLN A 293 3.96 -3.14 -0.25
CA GLN A 293 5.38 -3.27 0.06
C GLN A 293 6.17 -3.68 -1.18
N PHE A 294 7.04 -2.81 -1.66
CA PHE A 294 8.04 -3.18 -2.64
C PHE A 294 9.27 -3.76 -1.95
N MET A 295 9.62 -4.98 -2.32
CA MET A 295 10.84 -5.66 -1.88
C MET A 295 10.93 -5.76 -0.34
N ARG A 296 12.11 -6.16 0.13
CA ARG A 296 12.49 -6.08 1.55
C ARG A 296 13.50 -4.96 1.76
N SER A 297 13.62 -4.51 3.00
CA SER A 297 14.80 -3.80 3.44
C SER A 297 16.04 -4.69 3.26
N VAL A 298 17.19 -4.06 3.00
CA VAL A 298 18.46 -4.69 2.61
C VAL A 298 18.40 -5.56 1.34
N GLY A 299 17.35 -5.41 0.53
CA GLY A 299 17.15 -6.19 -0.69
C GLY A 299 18.13 -5.84 -1.82
N GLN A 300 18.70 -6.87 -2.46
CA GLN A 300 19.67 -6.79 -3.55
C GLN A 300 19.06 -6.82 -4.96
N ALA A 301 17.83 -6.32 -5.09
CA ALA A 301 17.08 -6.28 -6.34
C ALA A 301 17.92 -5.68 -7.46
N ARG A 302 18.05 -6.42 -8.56
CA ARG A 302 18.69 -5.93 -9.78
C ARG A 302 17.61 -5.49 -10.75
N MET A 303 17.41 -4.18 -10.88
CA MET A 303 16.36 -3.60 -11.70
C MET A 303 16.80 -3.50 -13.17
N ASN A 304 16.94 -4.67 -13.80
CA ASN A 304 17.42 -4.82 -15.16
C ASN A 304 16.58 -4.05 -16.19
N TRP A 305 15.27 -3.93 -15.98
CA TRP A 305 14.36 -3.14 -16.81
C TRP A 305 14.65 -1.63 -16.80
N LEU A 306 15.42 -1.15 -15.81
CA LEU A 306 15.93 0.22 -15.74
C LEU A 306 17.38 0.35 -16.26
N GLY A 307 17.94 -0.74 -16.79
CA GLY A 307 19.37 -0.83 -17.14
C GLY A 307 20.29 -0.93 -15.92
N VAL A 308 19.77 -1.13 -14.71
CA VAL A 308 20.57 -1.20 -13.48
C VAL A 308 20.91 -2.64 -13.14
N LYS A 309 22.18 -3.01 -13.33
CA LYS A 309 22.68 -4.37 -13.11
C LYS A 309 23.18 -4.64 -11.69
N SER A 310 23.51 -3.58 -10.94
CA SER A 310 23.95 -3.66 -9.54
C SER A 310 22.77 -3.92 -8.61
N GLY A 311 23.04 -4.58 -7.47
CA GLY A 311 22.02 -4.80 -6.44
C GLY A 311 21.63 -3.48 -5.75
N HIS A 312 20.32 -3.26 -5.57
CA HIS A 312 19.79 -2.01 -5.04
C HIS A 312 20.36 -1.66 -3.66
N HIS A 313 20.39 -2.61 -2.72
CA HIS A 313 20.98 -2.35 -1.41
C HIS A 313 22.47 -2.04 -1.51
N SER A 314 23.26 -2.78 -2.29
CA SER A 314 24.69 -2.46 -2.46
C SER A 314 24.92 -1.05 -3.01
N LEU A 315 24.14 -0.62 -4.01
CA LEU A 315 24.19 0.75 -4.52
C LEU A 315 23.94 1.79 -3.43
N SER A 316 23.02 1.51 -2.51
CA SER A 316 22.67 2.44 -1.43
C SER A 316 23.82 2.71 -0.45
N HIS A 317 24.86 1.86 -0.40
CA HIS A 317 26.06 2.08 0.43
C HIS A 317 27.17 2.85 -0.27
N GLU A 318 27.04 3.12 -1.58
CA GLU A 318 28.07 3.82 -2.34
C GLU A 318 28.30 5.25 -1.80
N PRO A 319 29.54 5.75 -1.84
CA PRO A 319 29.87 7.07 -1.33
C PRO A 319 29.29 8.16 -2.23
N ASP A 320 29.03 9.34 -1.65
CA ASP A 320 28.36 10.46 -2.35
C ASP A 320 29.06 10.93 -3.64
N LYS A 321 30.34 10.64 -3.78
CA LYS A 321 31.15 10.96 -4.97
C LYS A 321 30.97 9.98 -6.12
N ASN A 322 30.33 8.84 -5.91
CA ASN A 322 30.06 7.85 -6.95
C ASN A 322 28.81 8.28 -7.76
N THR A 323 29.05 9.07 -8.79
CA THR A 323 27.99 9.65 -9.63
C THR A 323 27.16 8.58 -10.34
N GLU A 324 27.78 7.49 -10.81
CA GLU A 324 27.07 6.39 -11.47
C GLU A 324 26.09 5.68 -10.51
N ALA A 325 26.53 5.42 -9.27
CA ALA A 325 25.66 4.83 -8.26
C ALA A 325 24.48 5.76 -7.92
N HIS A 326 24.73 7.06 -7.81
CA HIS A 326 23.68 8.06 -7.58
C HIS A 326 22.68 8.13 -8.72
N GLU A 327 23.14 8.14 -9.97
CA GLU A 327 22.26 8.13 -11.14
C GLU A 327 21.39 6.87 -11.18
N ASN A 328 21.96 5.71 -10.85
CA ASN A 328 21.20 4.46 -10.75
C ASN A 328 20.18 4.49 -9.60
N LEU A 329 20.54 5.03 -8.43
CA LEU A 329 19.61 5.20 -7.31
C LEU A 329 18.48 6.18 -7.64
N ILE A 330 18.76 7.28 -8.38
CA ILE A 330 17.74 8.20 -8.88
C ILE A 330 16.78 7.46 -9.82
N LYS A 331 17.28 6.70 -10.80
CA LYS A 331 16.43 5.89 -11.71
C LYS A 331 15.52 4.94 -10.95
N ILE A 332 16.07 4.22 -9.96
CA ILE A 332 15.31 3.29 -9.11
C ILE A 332 14.21 4.02 -8.33
N ASN A 333 14.55 5.10 -7.64
CA ASN A 333 13.60 5.87 -6.85
C ASN A 333 12.53 6.55 -7.73
N THR A 334 12.91 7.04 -8.92
CA THR A 334 11.97 7.57 -9.92
C THR A 334 11.01 6.47 -10.40
N TRP A 335 11.46 5.23 -10.58
CA TRP A 335 10.58 4.12 -10.95
C TRP A 335 9.54 3.84 -9.85
N PHE A 336 9.94 3.76 -8.57
CA PHE A 336 8.98 3.63 -7.47
C PHE A 336 7.97 4.78 -7.44
N CYS A 337 8.42 6.01 -7.68
CA CYS A 337 7.54 7.16 -7.81
C CYS A 337 6.58 7.03 -9.02
N GLY A 338 7.02 6.40 -10.11
CA GLY A 338 6.17 6.06 -11.25
C GLY A 338 5.07 5.06 -10.89
N GLU A 339 5.37 4.08 -10.04
CA GLU A 339 4.36 3.15 -9.50
C GLU A 339 3.35 3.86 -8.60
N LEU A 340 3.82 4.78 -7.74
CA LEU A 340 2.96 5.65 -6.94
C LEU A 340 2.05 6.54 -7.83
N ALA A 341 2.63 7.17 -8.86
CA ALA A 341 1.90 8.05 -9.77
C ALA A 341 0.80 7.27 -10.53
N TYR A 342 1.10 6.04 -10.96
CA TYR A 342 0.11 5.17 -11.56
C TYR A 342 -1.02 4.81 -10.57
N LEU A 343 -0.69 4.37 -9.36
CA LEU A 343 -1.69 4.09 -8.32
C LEU A 343 -2.60 5.30 -8.07
N ALA A 344 -2.03 6.48 -7.89
CA ALA A 344 -2.77 7.71 -7.67
C ALA A 344 -3.63 8.08 -8.89
N LYS A 345 -3.11 7.93 -10.11
CA LYS A 345 -3.87 8.16 -11.34
C LYS A 345 -5.04 7.20 -11.46
N ARG A 346 -4.86 5.90 -11.19
CA ARG A 346 -5.94 4.91 -11.22
C ARG A 346 -7.07 5.30 -10.24
N LEU A 347 -6.74 5.79 -9.05
CA LEU A 347 -7.73 6.30 -8.08
C LEU A 347 -8.38 7.61 -8.53
N ALA A 348 -7.64 8.51 -9.20
CA ALA A 348 -8.17 9.77 -9.72
C ALA A 348 -9.13 9.55 -10.92
N ASP A 349 -8.82 8.57 -11.77
CA ASP A 349 -9.65 8.19 -12.91
C ASP A 349 -10.90 7.38 -12.49
N THR A 350 -10.90 6.81 -11.28
CA THR A 350 -12.01 6.01 -10.77
C THR A 350 -12.98 6.89 -10.00
N PRO A 351 -14.25 7.04 -10.43
CA PRO A 351 -15.26 7.80 -9.70
C PRO A 351 -15.50 7.23 -8.31
N GLU A 352 -15.81 8.08 -7.32
CA GLU A 352 -16.16 7.58 -5.99
C GLU A 352 -17.49 6.80 -6.04
N PRO A 353 -17.52 5.53 -5.56
CA PRO A 353 -18.74 4.75 -5.47
C PRO A 353 -19.88 5.43 -4.71
N GLY A 354 -21.11 5.34 -5.25
CA GLY A 354 -22.33 5.71 -4.53
C GLY A 354 -22.87 7.11 -4.81
N GLY A 355 -22.51 7.71 -5.95
CA GLY A 355 -23.14 8.92 -6.47
C GLY A 355 -22.83 10.21 -5.70
N VAL A 356 -21.80 10.20 -4.86
CA VAL A 356 -21.37 11.37 -4.06
C VAL A 356 -20.57 12.40 -4.86
N GLY A 357 -20.16 12.07 -6.10
CA GLY A 357 -19.32 12.90 -6.95
C GLY A 357 -17.83 12.83 -6.60
N GLY A 358 -16.99 13.34 -7.50
CA GLY A 358 -15.52 13.28 -7.34
C GLY A 358 -14.91 11.92 -7.71
N SER A 359 -13.65 11.75 -7.35
CA SER A 359 -12.83 10.55 -7.58
C SER A 359 -12.51 9.83 -6.28
N MET A 360 -12.16 8.55 -6.37
CA MET A 360 -11.70 7.78 -5.21
C MET A 360 -10.44 8.39 -4.56
N LEU A 361 -9.60 9.10 -5.32
CA LEU A 361 -8.42 9.78 -4.78
C LEU A 361 -8.79 10.90 -3.79
N ASP A 362 -9.96 11.53 -3.95
CA ASP A 362 -10.42 12.60 -3.05
C ASP A 362 -10.62 12.08 -1.61
N ASN A 363 -11.01 10.81 -1.48
CA ASN A 363 -11.27 10.13 -0.20
C ASN A 363 -10.21 9.07 0.16
N THR A 364 -9.09 9.04 -0.55
CA THR A 364 -7.99 8.08 -0.30
C THR A 364 -6.70 8.84 -0.02
N LEU A 365 -6.14 8.66 1.17
CA LEU A 365 -4.80 9.13 1.48
C LEU A 365 -3.79 8.05 1.10
N ILE A 366 -2.90 8.34 0.15
CA ILE A 366 -1.74 7.49 -0.16
C ILE A 366 -0.53 8.07 0.56
N VAL A 367 0.21 7.23 1.27
CA VAL A 367 1.46 7.57 1.94
C VAL A 367 2.57 6.73 1.32
N TRP A 368 3.51 7.35 0.61
CA TRP A 368 4.73 6.68 0.15
C TRP A 368 5.89 7.01 1.08
N THR A 369 6.57 5.98 1.56
CA THR A 369 7.68 6.10 2.50
C THR A 369 8.76 5.03 2.33
N ASN A 370 9.79 5.12 3.17
CA ASN A 370 11.01 4.33 3.15
C ASN A 370 11.49 4.09 4.60
N GLU A 371 12.33 3.09 4.83
CA GLU A 371 12.88 2.77 6.16
C GLU A 371 14.04 3.69 6.56
N LEU A 372 14.72 4.31 5.60
CA LEU A 372 15.84 5.24 5.82
C LEU A 372 15.62 6.60 5.17
N GLY A 373 16.29 7.62 5.70
CA GLY A 373 16.44 8.93 5.06
C GLY A 373 17.41 8.90 3.87
N LYS A 374 18.55 8.24 4.05
CA LYS A 374 19.62 8.11 3.06
C LYS A 374 20.38 6.81 3.30
N GLY A 375 20.60 6.03 2.24
CA GLY A 375 21.15 4.68 2.30
C GLY A 375 22.52 4.60 2.98
N ASN A 376 23.51 5.35 2.48
CA ASN A 376 24.91 5.18 2.88
C ASN A 376 25.25 5.64 4.31
N SER A 377 24.37 6.42 4.93
CA SER A 377 24.47 6.85 6.33
C SER A 377 23.56 6.07 7.27
N HIS A 378 22.70 5.21 6.72
CA HIS A 378 21.60 4.53 7.42
C HIS A 378 20.80 5.47 8.33
N THR A 379 20.65 6.73 7.95
CA THR A 379 20.01 7.71 8.82
C THR A 379 18.53 7.41 8.99
N LEU A 380 18.04 7.48 10.24
CA LEU A 380 16.63 7.44 10.59
C LEU A 380 16.00 8.84 10.66
N ASN A 381 16.77 9.87 10.29
CA ASN A 381 16.29 11.25 10.17
C ASN A 381 15.88 11.55 8.74
N ASN A 382 14.92 12.48 8.57
CA ASN A 382 14.41 12.89 7.26
C ASN A 382 13.98 11.68 6.41
N ILE A 383 13.11 10.85 6.96
CA ILE A 383 12.53 9.74 6.21
C ILE A 383 11.66 10.33 5.08
N PRO A 384 11.85 9.90 3.82
CA PRO A 384 11.02 10.29 2.70
C PRO A 384 9.55 9.99 2.98
N MET A 385 8.71 11.00 2.85
CA MET A 385 7.27 10.92 3.11
C MET A 385 6.56 11.77 2.05
N VAL A 386 5.82 11.11 1.17
CA VAL A 386 5.00 11.76 0.14
C VAL A 386 3.55 11.36 0.37
N LEU A 387 2.69 12.35 0.48
CA LEU A 387 1.25 12.17 0.61
C LEU A 387 0.58 12.55 -0.71
N VAL A 388 -0.31 11.69 -1.22
CA VAL A 388 -1.06 11.96 -2.45
C VAL A 388 -2.55 11.72 -2.19
N GLY A 389 -3.39 12.68 -2.62
CA GLY A 389 -4.84 12.64 -2.42
C GLY A 389 -5.28 12.94 -0.99
N GLY A 390 -6.48 12.47 -0.64
CA GLY A 390 -7.03 12.63 0.71
C GLY A 390 -7.46 14.06 1.03
N ASP A 391 -7.86 14.85 0.03
CA ASP A 391 -8.29 16.24 0.23
C ASP A 391 -9.53 16.30 1.15
N ASN A 392 -10.44 15.33 1.04
CA ASN A 392 -11.60 15.18 1.94
C ASN A 392 -11.23 14.59 3.32
N LEU A 393 -9.97 14.21 3.53
CA LEU A 393 -9.43 13.72 4.79
C LEU A 393 -8.65 14.80 5.55
N GLY A 394 -8.62 16.03 5.02
CA GLY A 394 -7.96 17.19 5.65
C GLY A 394 -6.48 17.32 5.28
N ILE A 395 -6.09 16.89 4.08
CA ILE A 395 -4.73 17.04 3.57
C ILE A 395 -4.69 18.24 2.62
N LYS A 396 -3.85 19.25 2.94
CA LYS A 396 -3.63 20.42 2.08
C LYS A 396 -2.46 20.19 1.12
N SER A 397 -2.80 19.54 0.01
CA SER A 397 -1.90 19.21 -1.09
C SER A 397 -1.29 20.43 -1.81
N GLY A 398 -0.37 20.19 -2.74
CA GLY A 398 0.29 21.21 -3.57
C GLY A 398 1.50 21.88 -2.91
N ARG A 399 2.08 21.30 -1.86
CA ARG A 399 3.14 21.94 -1.07
C ARG A 399 4.17 20.96 -0.49
N CYS A 400 5.37 21.49 -0.24
CA CYS A 400 6.35 20.89 0.64
C CYS A 400 6.20 21.49 2.06
N LEU A 401 6.14 20.62 3.07
CA LEU A 401 6.14 21.00 4.48
C LEU A 401 7.45 20.56 5.13
N GLU A 402 8.25 21.52 5.57
CA GLU A 402 9.44 21.29 6.39
C GLU A 402 9.03 21.27 7.88
N LEU A 403 9.40 20.20 8.57
CA LEU A 403 9.13 19.95 9.97
C LEU A 403 10.45 19.94 10.75
N ASP A 404 10.43 20.34 12.02
CA ASP A 404 11.63 20.32 12.84
C ASP A 404 11.85 18.94 13.47
N LYS A 405 12.45 18.02 12.70
CA LYS A 405 12.88 16.67 13.11
C LYS A 405 11.85 15.91 13.95
N VAL A 406 10.57 16.04 13.62
CA VAL A 406 9.47 15.51 14.41
C VAL A 406 9.49 13.98 14.44
N PRO A 407 9.19 13.33 15.59
CA PRO A 407 9.02 11.88 15.63
C PRO A 407 7.86 11.43 14.74
N HIS A 408 8.10 10.42 13.91
CA HIS A 408 7.09 9.84 13.03
C HIS A 408 5.84 9.31 13.77
N ASN A 409 5.93 8.98 15.07
CA ASN A 409 4.76 8.63 15.91
C ASN A 409 3.63 9.67 15.80
N ARG A 410 3.98 10.96 15.77
CA ARG A 410 3.01 12.05 15.60
C ARG A 410 2.34 12.03 14.23
N LEU A 411 3.08 11.62 13.20
CA LEU A 411 2.55 11.44 11.85
C LEU A 411 1.62 10.22 11.76
N LEU A 412 1.94 9.11 12.46
CA LEU A 412 1.05 7.94 12.55
C LEU A 412 -0.28 8.32 13.21
N MET A 413 -0.24 9.14 14.28
CA MET A 413 -1.45 9.72 14.88
C MET A 413 -2.22 10.64 13.91
N THR A 414 -1.53 11.39 13.05
CA THR A 414 -2.18 12.17 11.99
C THR A 414 -2.91 11.29 10.99
N PHE A 415 -2.34 10.14 10.60
CA PHE A 415 -3.02 9.20 9.70
C PHE A 415 -4.26 8.59 10.36
N ALA A 416 -4.19 8.23 11.64
CA ALA A 416 -5.35 7.80 12.41
C ALA A 416 -6.44 8.88 12.43
N ARG A 417 -6.06 10.13 12.70
CA ARG A 417 -6.97 11.28 12.74
C ARG A 417 -7.66 11.53 11.40
N ALA A 418 -6.92 11.45 10.29
CA ALA A 418 -7.47 11.55 8.93
C ALA A 418 -8.61 10.54 8.69
N MET A 419 -8.44 9.33 9.23
CA MET A 419 -9.40 8.23 9.19
C MET A 419 -10.51 8.30 10.26
N GLY A 420 -10.55 9.39 11.03
CA GLY A 420 -11.54 9.63 12.09
C GLY A 420 -11.25 8.93 13.41
N HIS A 421 -10.04 8.43 13.61
CA HIS A 421 -9.57 7.79 14.85
C HIS A 421 -8.67 8.77 15.62
N ASN A 422 -9.19 9.39 16.68
CA ASN A 422 -8.42 10.33 17.50
C ASN A 422 -7.68 9.56 18.59
N LEU A 423 -6.38 9.36 18.38
CA LEU A 423 -5.47 8.74 19.35
C LEU A 423 -4.78 9.82 20.18
N ASP A 424 -4.70 9.62 21.50
CA ASP A 424 -3.89 10.47 22.39
C ASP A 424 -2.39 10.14 22.25
N THR A 425 -2.06 8.86 22.06
CA THR A 425 -0.70 8.36 21.85
C THR A 425 -0.69 7.16 20.91
N PHE A 426 0.40 6.93 20.17
CA PHE A 426 0.61 5.71 19.38
C PHE A 426 2.08 5.28 19.38
N GLY A 427 2.34 3.99 19.59
CA GLY A 427 3.70 3.48 19.80
C GLY A 427 4.25 3.92 21.16
N LEU A 428 5.45 4.53 21.18
CA LEU A 428 6.06 5.08 22.39
C LEU A 428 5.43 6.44 22.79
N PRO A 429 4.78 6.55 23.98
CA PRO A 429 4.10 7.78 24.41
C PRO A 429 4.99 9.04 24.42
N GLN A 430 6.25 8.90 24.84
CA GLN A 430 7.20 10.02 24.90
C GLN A 430 7.51 10.62 23.52
N LEU A 431 7.29 9.89 22.43
CA LEU A 431 7.48 10.37 21.05
C LEU A 431 6.21 11.03 20.48
N CYS A 432 5.11 11.07 21.24
CA CYS A 432 3.84 11.66 20.83
C CYS A 432 3.66 13.11 21.30
N GLU A 433 4.65 13.68 22.00
CA GLU A 433 4.59 15.04 22.52
C GLU A 433 4.29 16.06 21.42
N GLY A 434 3.35 16.98 21.67
CA GLY A 434 2.84 17.93 20.69
C GLY A 434 1.72 17.38 19.79
N GLY A 435 1.27 16.14 20.00
CA GLY A 435 0.09 15.57 19.35
C GLY A 435 0.24 15.35 17.83
N PRO A 436 -0.87 15.08 17.11
CA PRO A 436 -0.84 14.88 15.67
C PRO A 436 -0.32 16.11 14.92
N ILE A 437 0.47 15.88 13.87
CA ILE A 437 0.95 16.94 12.96
C ILE A 437 -0.23 17.53 12.18
N ASN A 438 -0.27 18.86 12.06
CA ASN A 438 -1.26 19.57 11.26
C ASN A 438 -0.85 19.57 9.78
N LEU A 439 -1.66 18.92 8.93
CA LEU A 439 -1.46 18.84 7.48
C LEU A 439 -2.49 19.65 6.68
N THR A 440 -3.34 20.44 7.35
CA THR A 440 -4.32 21.34 6.71
C THR A 440 -3.75 22.67 6.25
#